data_AF-A0A7W9BV92-F1
#
_entry.id   AF-A0A7W9BV92-F1
#
_cell.length_a   1.000
_cell.length_b   1.000
_cell.length_c   1.000
_cell.angle_alpha   90.00
_cell.angle_beta   90.00
_cell.angle_gamma   90.00
#
_symmetry.space_group_name_H-M   'P 1'
#
loop_
_entity.id
_entity.type
_entity.pdbx_description
1 polymer ?
#
loop_
_entity_poly.entity_id
_entity_poly.type
_entity_poly.pdbx_seq_one_letter_code
_entity_poly.pdbx_strand_id
1 'polypeptide(L)'
;MKALLWVMVGPAGIPAPAIGQPDVAQPSVPHPRLLVLTDIEADPDDTQSLIRLLLYANEIDIEGLVATTSVHQKTRLAPESIRRLIGEYERSGPILCGMIRAFPRRKACRG
;
A
#
# COMPACT_ATOMS: atom_id res chain seq x y z
N MET A 1 -23.94 -54.66 -43.67
CA MET A 1 -24.71 -53.42 -43.37
C MET A 1 -23.90 -52.63 -42.35
N LYS A 2 -23.18 -51.58 -42.76
CA LYS A 2 -22.40 -50.72 -41.84
C LYS A 2 -23.10 -49.37 -41.72
N ALA A 3 -23.59 -49.05 -40.53
CA ALA A 3 -24.12 -47.73 -40.20
C ALA A 3 -22.93 -46.80 -39.90
N LEU A 4 -22.81 -45.73 -40.69
CA LEU A 4 -21.82 -44.69 -40.51
C LEU A 4 -22.39 -43.66 -39.53
N LEU A 5 -21.89 -43.67 -38.29
CA LEU A 5 -22.25 -42.69 -37.27
C LEU A 5 -21.51 -41.37 -37.56
N TRP A 6 -22.24 -40.35 -37.97
CA TRP A 6 -21.72 -38.98 -38.03
C TRP A 6 -21.78 -38.35 -36.64
N VAL A 7 -20.63 -38.07 -36.05
CA VAL A 7 -20.54 -37.25 -34.83
C VAL A 7 -20.55 -35.78 -35.26
N MET A 8 -21.65 -35.10 -34.99
CA MET A 8 -21.73 -33.63 -35.05
C MET A 8 -20.99 -33.05 -33.84
N VAL A 9 -19.78 -32.52 -34.06
CA VAL A 9 -19.11 -31.66 -33.08
C VAL A 9 -19.74 -30.27 -33.19
N GLY A 10 -20.68 -29.96 -32.29
CA GLY A 10 -21.18 -28.60 -32.12
C GLY A 10 -20.10 -27.68 -31.54
N PRO A 11 -20.14 -26.37 -31.80
CA PRO A 11 -19.16 -25.44 -31.24
C PRO A 11 -19.37 -25.38 -29.72
N ALA A 12 -18.31 -25.67 -28.96
CA ALA A 12 -18.28 -25.42 -27.53
C ALA A 12 -18.50 -23.91 -27.30
N GLY A 13 -19.68 -23.56 -26.80
CA GLY A 13 -19.96 -22.20 -26.36
C GLY A 13 -18.97 -21.79 -25.28
N ILE A 14 -18.32 -20.64 -25.45
CA ILE A 14 -17.51 -20.02 -24.40
C ILE A 14 -18.47 -19.77 -23.21
N PRO A 15 -18.23 -20.29 -22.01
CA PRO A 15 -19.04 -19.94 -20.86
C PRO A 15 -18.86 -18.44 -20.60
N ALA A 16 -19.97 -17.70 -20.63
CA ALA A 16 -19.98 -16.29 -20.22
C ALA A 16 -19.42 -16.17 -18.79
N PRO A 17 -18.69 -15.09 -18.45
CA PRO A 17 -18.23 -14.89 -17.08
C PRO A 17 -19.47 -14.83 -16.17
N ALA A 18 -19.53 -15.74 -15.21
CA ALA A 18 -20.60 -15.77 -14.22
C ALA A 18 -20.56 -14.47 -13.41
N ILE A 19 -21.53 -13.58 -13.65
CA ILE A 19 -21.78 -12.42 -12.81
C ILE A 19 -22.27 -12.96 -11.46
N GLY A 20 -21.43 -12.83 -10.43
CA GLY A 20 -21.81 -13.13 -9.05
C GLY A 20 -21.24 -14.41 -8.45
N GLN A 21 -19.95 -14.71 -8.67
CA GLN A 21 -19.24 -15.49 -7.65
C GLN A 21 -19.21 -14.67 -6.35
N PRO A 22 -19.67 -15.19 -5.20
CA PRO A 22 -19.46 -14.52 -3.93
C PRO A 22 -17.96 -14.32 -3.77
N ASP A 23 -17.56 -13.08 -3.47
CA ASP A 23 -16.17 -12.74 -3.16
C ASP A 23 -15.78 -13.59 -1.94
N VAL A 24 -15.15 -14.75 -2.20
CA VAL A 24 -14.67 -15.63 -1.14
C VAL A 24 -13.60 -14.81 -0.46
N ALA A 25 -13.94 -14.22 0.69
CA ALA A 25 -13.06 -13.38 1.48
C ALA A 25 -11.72 -14.12 1.64
N GLN A 26 -10.73 -13.70 0.85
CA GLN A 26 -9.41 -14.27 0.94
C GLN A 26 -8.89 -13.95 2.34
N PRO A 27 -8.26 -14.91 3.05
CA PRO A 27 -7.66 -14.62 4.33
C PRO A 27 -6.70 -13.44 4.14
N SER A 28 -7.03 -12.30 4.75
CA SER A 28 -6.21 -11.10 4.66
C SER A 28 -4.89 -11.42 5.36
N VAL A 29 -3.81 -11.53 4.59
CA VAL A 29 -2.47 -11.62 5.16
C VAL A 29 -2.26 -10.32 5.96
N PRO A 30 -2.01 -10.39 7.28
CA PRO A 30 -1.79 -9.18 8.06
C PRO A 30 -0.56 -8.44 7.54
N HIS A 31 -0.65 -7.12 7.45
CA HIS A 31 0.50 -6.32 7.06
C HIS A 31 1.64 -6.45 8.08
N PRO A 32 2.90 -6.40 7.64
CA PRO A 32 4.03 -6.27 8.54
C PRO A 32 3.92 -4.98 9.35
N ARG A 33 4.17 -5.08 10.66
CA ARG A 33 4.19 -3.95 11.59
C ARG A 33 5.60 -3.37 11.65
N LEU A 34 5.73 -2.05 11.54
CA LEU A 34 7.02 -1.37 11.48
C LEU A 34 7.10 -0.22 12.51
N LEU A 35 8.22 -0.18 13.24
CA LEU A 35 8.62 0.96 14.06
C LEU A 35 9.97 1.47 13.56
N VAL A 36 10.07 2.77 13.31
CA VAL A 36 11.27 3.38 12.72
C VAL A 36 11.92 4.33 13.71
N LEU A 37 13.23 4.19 13.87
CA LEU A 37 14.11 5.10 14.60
C LEU A 37 14.94 5.86 13.55
N THR A 38 14.89 7.19 13.56
CA THR A 38 15.56 8.02 12.55
C THR A 38 16.14 9.28 13.17
N ASP A 39 17.39 9.58 12.82
CA ASP A 39 18.08 10.84 13.07
C ASP A 39 17.79 11.86 11.96
N ILE A 40 16.51 12.05 11.68
CA ILE A 40 16.01 12.96 10.64
C ILE A 40 16.68 14.35 10.72
N GLU A 41 16.96 14.93 9.55
CA GLU A 41 17.78 16.15 9.35
C GLU A 41 19.30 15.96 9.51
N ALA A 42 19.80 14.77 9.84
CA ALA A 42 21.23 14.50 9.78
C ALA A 42 21.71 14.54 8.32
N ASP A 43 21.02 13.81 7.43
CA ASP A 43 21.28 13.78 6.01
C ASP A 43 20.00 13.98 5.18
N PRO A 44 20.13 14.46 3.92
CA PRO A 44 18.98 14.59 3.03
C PRO A 44 18.31 13.25 2.69
N ASP A 45 19.03 12.12 2.78
CA ASP A 45 18.49 10.78 2.52
C ASP A 45 17.46 10.34 3.57
N ASP A 46 17.62 10.71 4.84
CA ASP A 46 16.67 10.33 5.90
C ASP A 46 15.25 10.81 5.58
N THR A 47 15.16 12.04 5.04
CA THR A 47 13.88 12.63 4.62
C THR A 47 13.33 11.91 3.39
N GLN A 48 14.18 11.62 2.40
CA GLN A 48 13.76 10.95 1.15
C GLN A 48 13.29 9.52 1.40
N SER A 49 14.04 8.78 2.21
CA SER A 49 13.72 7.42 2.62
C SER A 49 12.44 7.36 3.46
N LEU A 50 12.20 8.34 4.32
CA LEU A 50 10.95 8.44 5.08
C LEU A 50 9.74 8.78 4.19
N ILE A 51 9.88 9.70 3.23
CA ILE A 51 8.83 9.98 2.24
C ILE A 51 8.48 8.70 1.47
N ARG A 52 9.50 7.97 1.01
CA ARG A 52 9.29 6.70 0.30
C ARG A 52 8.54 5.70 1.17
N LEU A 53 8.89 5.57 2.45
CA LEU A 53 8.17 4.69 3.37
C LEU A 53 6.69 5.05 3.47
N LEU A 54 6.35 6.33 3.59
CA LEU A 54 4.96 6.78 3.69
C LEU A 54 4.13 6.42 2.45
N LEU A 55 4.75 6.35 1.26
CA LEU A 55 4.06 5.89 0.05
C LEU A 55 3.63 4.41 0.11
N TYR A 56 4.28 3.60 0.95
CA TYR A 56 3.95 2.19 1.19
C TYR A 56 3.09 1.96 2.44
N ALA A 57 2.52 3.01 3.04
CA ALA A 57 1.64 2.88 4.21
C ALA A 57 0.33 2.11 3.93
N ASN A 58 0.08 1.72 2.66
CA ASN A 58 -1.00 0.81 2.28
C ASN A 58 -0.65 -0.67 2.51
N GLU A 59 0.63 -1.01 2.55
CA GLU A 59 1.15 -2.38 2.66
C GLU A 59 1.85 -2.64 4.00
N ILE A 60 2.22 -1.58 4.71
CA ILE A 60 2.97 -1.64 5.97
C ILE A 60 2.21 -0.87 7.04
N ASP A 61 1.96 -1.52 8.17
CA ASP A 61 1.37 -0.88 9.34
C ASP A 61 2.49 -0.17 10.12
N ILE A 62 2.66 1.13 9.87
CA ILE A 62 3.63 1.97 10.58
C ILE A 62 3.07 2.32 11.96
N GLU A 63 3.65 1.72 12.99
CA GLU A 63 3.23 1.86 14.39
C GLU A 63 3.82 3.10 15.06
N GLY A 64 5.00 3.54 14.61
CA GLY A 64 5.68 4.67 15.20
C GLY A 64 6.90 5.13 14.42
N LEU A 65 7.12 6.44 14.44
CA LEU A 65 8.32 7.12 13.96
C LEU A 65 8.95 7.85 15.14
N VAL A 66 10.17 7.49 15.49
CA VAL A 66 10.89 7.99 16.66
C VAL A 66 12.12 8.77 16.20
N ALA A 67 12.17 10.05 16.53
CA ALA A 67 13.36 10.87 16.31
C ALA A 67 14.46 10.47 17.29
N THR A 68 15.63 10.11 16.78
CA THR A 68 16.81 9.69 17.57
C THR A 68 18.02 10.53 17.22
N THR A 69 19.08 10.42 18.02
CA THR A 69 20.40 11.00 17.69
C THR A 69 21.30 9.95 17.04
N SER A 70 22.35 10.38 16.35
CA SER A 70 23.35 9.50 15.74
C SER A 70 24.77 10.02 15.92
N VAL A 71 25.73 9.32 15.29
CA VAL A 71 27.14 9.78 15.23
C VAL A 71 27.26 11.11 14.46
N HIS A 72 26.44 11.31 13.44
CA HIS A 72 26.43 12.52 12.61
C HIS A 72 25.55 13.63 13.20
N GLN A 73 24.59 13.30 14.06
CA GLN A 73 23.73 14.26 14.78
C GLN A 73 23.62 13.93 16.28
N LYS A 74 24.60 14.36 17.06
CA LYS A 74 24.80 13.90 18.46
C LYS A 74 23.91 14.59 19.51
N THR A 75 23.47 15.82 19.27
CA THR A 75 22.87 16.69 20.30
C THR A 75 21.50 17.25 19.96
N ARG A 76 21.02 17.02 18.73
CA ARG A 76 19.74 17.54 18.24
C ARG A 76 18.79 16.39 17.99
N LEU A 77 17.55 16.58 18.39
CA LEU A 77 16.41 15.74 18.01
C LEU A 77 15.48 16.62 17.19
N ALA A 78 14.94 16.08 16.10
CA ALA A 78 14.03 16.81 15.21
C ALA A 78 12.65 16.13 15.04
N PRO A 79 11.89 15.86 16.13
CA PRO A 79 10.56 15.27 16.04
C PRO A 79 9.55 16.16 15.29
N GLU A 80 9.75 17.48 15.29
CA GLU A 80 8.97 18.44 14.52
C GLU A 80 9.06 18.19 13.01
N SER A 81 10.21 17.73 12.52
CA SER A 81 10.42 17.46 11.10
C SER A 81 9.65 16.23 10.65
N ILE A 82 9.56 15.20 11.51
CA ILE A 82 8.67 14.06 11.30
C ILE A 82 7.21 14.52 11.24
N ARG A 83 6.76 15.35 12.20
CA ARG A 83 5.37 15.85 12.23
C ARG A 83 5.04 16.69 11.01
N ARG A 84 5.97 17.54 10.56
CA ARG A 84 5.80 18.35 9.36
C ARG A 84 5.66 17.45 8.13
N LEU A 85 6.51 16.44 7.99
CA LEU A 85 6.46 15.50 6.87
C LEU A 85 5.13 14.73 6.83
N ILE A 86 4.66 14.24 7.98
CA ILE A 86 3.34 13.59 8.09
C ILE A 86 2.24 14.56 7.65
N GLY A 87 2.28 15.82 8.10
CA GLY A 87 1.27 16.82 7.70
C GLY A 87 1.27 17.11 6.20
N GLU A 88 2.43 17.14 5.54
CA GLU A 88 2.50 17.25 4.07
C GLU A 88 1.95 16.00 3.37
N TYR A 89 2.29 14.81 3.89
CA TYR A 89 1.76 13.56 3.38
C TYR A 89 0.23 13.49 3.50
N GLU A 90 -0.34 13.91 4.63
CA GLU A 90 -1.78 14.00 4.83
C GLU A 90 -2.44 14.95 3.82
N ARG A 91 -1.83 16.11 3.54
CA ARG A 91 -2.29 17.03 2.48
C ARG A 91 -2.28 16.38 1.10
N SER A 92 -1.31 15.51 0.82
CA SER A 92 -1.19 14.80 -0.47
C SER A 92 -2.13 13.59 -0.59
N GLY A 93 -2.70 13.13 0.53
CA GLY A 93 -3.57 11.95 0.63
C GLY A 93 -4.64 11.86 -0.46
N PRO A 94 -5.46 12.90 -0.70
CA PRO A 94 -6.51 12.88 -1.73
C PRO A 94 -6.01 12.55 -3.14
N ILE A 95 -4.80 12.99 -3.49
CA ILE A 95 -4.17 12.72 -4.80
C ILE A 95 -3.73 11.26 -4.87
N LEU A 96 -3.09 10.77 -3.81
CA LEU A 96 -2.60 9.38 -3.71
C LEU A 96 -3.75 8.37 -3.75
N CYS A 97 -4.89 8.69 -3.12
CA CYS A 97 -6.11 7.88 -3.16
C CYS A 97 -6.67 7.69 -4.58
N GLY A 98 -6.45 8.67 -5.48
CA GLY A 98 -6.88 8.59 -6.89
C GLY A 98 -5.93 7.81 -7.79
N MET A 99 -4.63 7.78 -7.45
CA MET A 99 -3.59 7.18 -8.29
C MET A 99 -3.30 5.71 -7.94
N ILE A 100 -3.43 5.33 -6.66
CA ILE A 100 -3.11 3.97 -6.18
C ILE A 100 -4.38 3.30 -5.64
N ARG A 101 -4.84 2.24 -6.34
CA ARG A 101 -6.07 1.50 -6.03
C ARG A 101 -6.13 0.94 -4.59
N ALA A 102 -4.97 0.64 -4.00
CA ALA A 102 -4.85 0.01 -2.68
C ALA A 102 -4.64 1.01 -1.52
N PHE A 103 -4.54 2.31 -1.78
CA PHE A 103 -4.23 3.29 -0.74
C PHE A 103 -5.37 3.36 0.31
N PRO A 104 -5.06 3.43 1.61
CA PRO A 104 -6.06 3.23 2.66
C PRO A 104 -7.14 4.32 2.63
N ARG A 105 -8.30 3.96 2.05
CA ARG A 105 -9.52 4.79 2.03
C ARG A 105 -10.03 5.17 3.43
N ARG A 106 -9.66 4.42 4.48
CA ARG A 106 -10.30 4.51 5.80
C ARG A 106 -9.82 5.66 6.69
N LYS A 107 -8.63 6.24 6.47
CA LYS A 107 -8.11 7.34 7.31
C LYS A 107 -7.66 8.59 6.54
N ALA A 108 -6.99 8.44 5.40
CA ALA A 108 -6.43 9.59 4.66
C ALA A 108 -7.39 10.19 3.62
N CYS A 109 -8.34 9.41 3.09
CA CYS A 109 -9.30 9.88 2.07
C CYS A 109 -10.62 10.38 2.69
N ARG A 110 -10.57 11.22 3.73
CA ARG A 110 -11.76 11.99 4.15
C ARG A 110 -11.67 13.37 3.51
N GLY A 111 -12.53 13.58 2.50
CA GLY A 111 -12.94 14.92 2.09
C GLY A 111 -13.88 15.53 3.12
#